data_AF-A0A750HYN3-F1
#
_entry.id   AF-A0A750HYN3-F1
#
_cell.length_a   1.000
_cell.length_b   1.000
_cell.length_c   1.000
_cell.angle_alpha   90.00
_cell.angle_beta   90.00
_cell.angle_gamma   90.00
#
_symmetry.space_group_name_H-M   'P 1'
#
loop_
_entity.id
_entity.type
_entity.pdbx_description
1 polymer ?
#
loop_
_entity_poly.entity_id
_entity_poly.type
_entity_poly.pdbx_seq_one_letter_code
_entity_poly.pdbx_strand_id
1 'polypeptide(L)'
;MTGWDLKLWRKSMCWSRERAAREMGVSLRTWHTWENSEQVDVIVGYATQAVSIRDLLPVMHKMRKKALITRLERLLEKPAAAVTD
;
A
#
# COMPACT_ATOMS: atom_id res chain seq x y z
N MET A 1 0.34 -8.36 6.94
CA MET A 1 0.37 -6.96 7.43
C MET A 1 -0.78 -6.80 8.41
N THR A 2 -0.64 -5.95 9.40
CA THR A 2 -1.72 -5.61 10.33
C THR A 2 -2.65 -4.56 9.74
N GLY A 3 -3.83 -4.37 10.35
CA GLY A 3 -4.71 -3.26 9.98
C GLY A 3 -4.07 -1.89 10.22
N TRP A 4 -3.14 -1.81 11.17
CA TRP A 4 -2.35 -0.61 11.42
C TRP A 4 -1.39 -0.31 10.26
N ASP A 5 -0.68 -1.32 9.73
CA ASP A 5 0.19 -1.17 8.56
C ASP A 5 -0.60 -0.68 7.35
N LEU A 6 -1.82 -1.21 7.15
CA LEU A 6 -2.71 -0.79 6.07
C LEU A 6 -3.16 0.67 6.21
N LYS A 7 -3.48 1.09 7.44
CA LYS A 7 -3.80 2.49 7.76
C LYS A 7 -2.59 3.41 7.50
N LEU A 8 -1.39 2.98 7.87
CA LEU A 8 -0.15 3.73 7.63
C LEU A 8 0.11 3.89 6.13
N TRP A 9 0.00 2.79 5.37
CA TRP A 9 0.11 2.81 3.90
C TRP A 9 -0.85 3.83 3.28
N ARG A 10 -2.15 3.78 3.62
CA ARG A 10 -3.14 4.73 3.08
C ARG A 10 -2.77 6.18 3.40
N LYS A 11 -2.32 6.46 4.63
CA LYS A 11 -1.88 7.82 5.01
C LYS A 11 -0.66 8.27 4.21
N SER A 12 0.29 7.37 3.94
CA SER A 12 1.46 7.67 3.11
C SER A 12 1.11 8.03 1.66
N MET A 13 -0.03 7.51 1.16
CA MET A 13 -0.60 7.87 -0.14
C MET A 13 -1.40 9.19 -0.11
N CYS A 14 -1.58 9.81 1.06
CA CYS A 14 -2.47 10.95 1.27
C CYS A 14 -3.94 10.66 0.91
N TRP A 15 -4.42 9.44 1.15
CA TRP A 15 -5.77 9.02 0.77
C TRP A 15 -6.76 9.02 1.93
N SER A 16 -8.02 9.39 1.64
CA SER A 16 -9.15 9.12 2.52
C SER A 16 -9.52 7.63 2.48
N ARG A 17 -10.34 7.17 3.42
CA ARG A 17 -10.79 5.77 3.44
C ARG A 17 -11.67 5.45 2.24
N GLU A 18 -12.51 6.40 1.84
CA GLU A 18 -13.40 6.31 0.68
C GLU A 18 -12.58 6.15 -0.61
N ARG A 19 -11.50 6.93 -0.75
CA ARG A 19 -10.58 6.78 -1.89
C ARG A 19 -9.93 5.40 -1.86
N ALA A 20 -9.36 4.99 -0.73
CA ALA A 20 -8.70 3.68 -0.64
C ALA A 20 -9.64 2.51 -0.93
N ALA A 21 -10.86 2.52 -0.37
CA ALA A 21 -11.87 1.51 -0.65
C ALA A 21 -12.21 1.44 -2.14
N ARG A 22 -12.38 2.60 -2.80
CA ARG A 22 -12.61 2.70 -4.25
C ARG A 22 -11.45 2.14 -5.06
N GLU A 23 -10.22 2.54 -4.75
CA GLU A 23 -9.03 2.09 -5.49
C GLU A 23 -8.78 0.59 -5.34
N MET A 24 -9.22 0.01 -4.22
CA MET A 24 -9.12 -1.41 -3.92
C MET A 24 -10.35 -2.21 -4.37
N GLY A 25 -11.37 -1.55 -4.94
CA GLY A 25 -12.57 -2.20 -5.46
C GLY A 25 -13.47 -2.82 -4.38
N VAL A 26 -13.45 -2.28 -3.16
CA VAL A 26 -14.22 -2.80 -2.02
C VAL A 26 -15.14 -1.74 -1.41
N SER A 27 -16.08 -2.19 -0.59
CA SER A 27 -16.94 -1.28 0.17
C SER A 27 -16.15 -0.53 1.26
N LEU A 28 -16.62 0.67 1.62
CA LEU A 28 -16.05 1.43 2.75
C LEU A 28 -16.11 0.63 4.05
N ARG A 29 -17.17 -0.18 4.24
CA ARG A 29 -17.30 -1.08 5.40
C ARG A 29 -16.18 -2.11 5.45
N THR A 30 -15.91 -2.78 4.32
CA THR A 30 -14.81 -3.75 4.19
C THR A 30 -13.47 -3.09 4.53
N TRP A 31 -13.23 -1.88 4.01
CA TRP A 31 -12.03 -1.12 4.32
C TRP A 31 -11.88 -0.82 5.81
N HIS A 32 -12.96 -0.39 6.46
CA HIS A 32 -12.97 -0.18 7.91
C HIS A 32 -12.66 -1.46 8.69
N THR A 33 -13.19 -2.61 8.27
CA THR A 33 -12.88 -3.89 8.90
C THR A 33 -11.39 -4.21 8.78
N TRP A 34 -10.79 -4.02 7.59
CA TRP A 34 -9.37 -4.29 7.39
C TRP A 34 -8.46 -3.37 8.22
N GLU A 35 -8.74 -2.07 8.33
CA GLU A 35 -7.90 -1.17 9.14
C GLU A 35 -7.95 -1.47 10.65
N ASN A 36 -8.97 -2.19 11.12
CA ASN A 36 -9.15 -2.52 12.52
C ASN A 36 -8.88 -4.00 12.83
N SER A 37 -8.56 -4.83 11.83
CA SER A 37 -8.19 -6.22 12.05
C SER A 37 -6.75 -6.32 12.55
N GLU A 38 -6.51 -7.26 13.46
CA GLU A 38 -5.16 -7.59 13.91
C GLU A 38 -4.27 -8.00 12.73
N GLN A 39 -4.79 -8.84 11.84
CA GLN A 39 -4.12 -9.25 10.62
C GLN A 39 -5.04 -9.08 9.41
N VAL A 40 -4.48 -8.55 8.32
CA VAL A 40 -5.14 -8.46 7.01
C VAL A 40 -4.65 -9.60 6.13
N ASP A 41 -5.54 -10.13 5.29
CA ASP A 41 -5.21 -11.15 4.29
C ASP A 41 -4.01 -10.73 3.43
N VAL A 42 -3.13 -11.69 3.16
CA VAL A 42 -1.92 -11.51 2.35
C VAL A 42 -2.26 -10.92 0.97
N ILE A 43 -3.41 -11.26 0.39
CA ILE A 43 -3.84 -10.72 -0.91
C ILE A 43 -4.00 -9.19 -0.89
N VAL A 44 -4.40 -8.61 0.24
CA VAL A 44 -4.50 -7.16 0.39
C VAL A 44 -3.10 -6.53 0.32
N GLY A 45 -2.07 -7.22 0.79
CA GLY A 45 -0.69 -6.75 0.66
C GLY A 45 -0.16 -6.73 -0.76
N TYR A 46 -0.50 -7.73 -1.56
CA TYR A 46 -0.16 -7.67 -2.98
C TYR A 46 -0.94 -6.56 -3.70
N ALA A 47 -2.21 -6.37 -3.34
CA ALA A 47 -3.03 -5.31 -3.90
C ALA A 47 -2.48 -3.91 -3.54
N THR A 48 -2.03 -3.65 -2.30
CA THR A 48 -1.44 -2.35 -1.93
C THR A 48 -0.13 -2.09 -2.69
N GLN A 49 0.71 -3.10 -2.89
CA GLN A 49 1.91 -2.97 -3.73
C GLN A 49 1.55 -2.61 -5.17
N ALA A 50 0.63 -3.36 -5.79
CA ALA A 50 0.20 -3.12 -7.17
C ALA A 50 -0.38 -1.71 -7.35
N VAL A 51 -1.23 -1.28 -6.42
CA VAL A 51 -1.83 0.07 -6.42
C VAL A 51 -0.78 1.16 -6.23
N SER A 52 0.20 0.95 -5.35
CA SER A 52 1.31 1.91 -5.13
C SER A 52 2.16 2.09 -6.38
N ILE A 53 2.46 1.00 -7.09
CA ILE A 53 3.19 1.04 -8.36
C ILE A 53 2.38 1.77 -9.41
N ARG A 54 1.08 1.46 -9.53
CA ARG A 54 0.17 2.13 -10.47
C ARG A 54 0.10 3.64 -10.23
N ASP A 55 0.03 4.08 -8.98
CA ASP A 55 0.04 5.50 -8.60
C ASP A 55 1.41 6.17 -8.88
N LEU A 56 2.49 5.40 -8.81
CA LEU A 56 3.83 5.88 -9.15
C LEU A 56 4.06 6.03 -10.66
N LEU A 57 3.46 5.18 -11.50
CA LEU A 57 3.69 5.15 -12.97
C LEU A 57 3.66 6.54 -13.64
N PRO A 58 2.67 7.42 -13.38
CA PRO A 58 2.61 8.73 -14.02
C PRO A 58 3.78 9.65 -13.68
N VAL A 59 4.45 9.47 -12.54
CA VAL A 59 5.62 10.30 -12.15
C VAL A 59 6.95 9.67 -12.51
N MET A 60 6.99 8.35 -12.75
CA MET A 60 8.22 7.60 -13.06
C MET A 60 8.96 8.15 -14.28
N HIS A 61 8.25 8.59 -15.32
CA HIS A 61 8.88 9.14 -16.53
C HIS A 61 9.65 10.45 -16.28
N LYS A 62 9.38 11.14 -15.16
CA LYS A 62 10.08 12.37 -14.75
C LYS A 62 11.22 12.11 -13.77
N MET A 63 11.37 10.88 -13.27
CA MET A 63 12.39 10.53 -12.29
C MET A 63 13.73 10.24 -12.99
N ARG A 64 14.84 10.66 -12.37
CA ARG A 64 16.17 10.21 -12.79
C ARG A 64 16.30 8.70 -12.59
N LYS A 65 16.97 8.01 -13.52
CA LYS A 65 17.14 6.54 -13.52
C LYS A 65 17.53 5.97 -12.14
N LYS A 66 18.52 6.56 -11.46
CA LYS A 66 18.96 6.11 -10.12
C LYS A 66 17.84 6.22 -9.07
N ALA A 67 17.12 7.34 -9.04
CA ALA A 67 16.03 7.56 -8.11
C ALA A 67 14.84 6.62 -8.38
N LEU A 68 14.58 6.33 -9.66
CA LEU A 68 13.56 5.38 -10.08
C LEU A 68 13.87 3.95 -9.59
N ILE A 69 15.10 3.48 -9.84
CA ILE A 69 15.55 2.13 -9.43
C ILE A 69 15.45 1.99 -7.90
N THR A 70 16.02 2.93 -7.15
CA THR A 70 15.94 2.92 -5.67
C THR A 70 14.50 2.95 -5.16
N ARG A 71 13.58 3.60 -5.88
CA ARG A 71 12.16 3.63 -5.49
C ARG A 71 11.47 2.30 -5.76
N LEU A 72 11.76 1.66 -6.90
CA LEU A 72 11.23 0.34 -7.25
C LEU A 72 11.76 -0.76 -6.33
N GLU A 73 13.05 -0.75 -6.01
CA GLU A 73 13.66 -1.69 -5.06
C GLU A 73 12.92 -1.67 -3.71
N ARG A 74 12.67 -0.48 -3.15
CA ARG A 74 11.89 -0.36 -1.89
C ARG A 74 10.43 -0.81 -1.98
N LEU A 75 9.81 -0.75 -3.16
CA LEU A 75 8.43 -1.21 -3.35
C LEU A 75 8.36 -2.73 -3.54
N LEU A 76 9.42 -3.33 -4.08
CA LEU A 76 9.57 -4.77 -4.29
C LEU A 76 10.13 -5.49 -3.07
N GLU A 77 10.82 -4.78 -2.17
CA GLU A 77 11.11 -5.27 -0.83
C GLU A 77 9.81 -5.72 -0.16
N LYS A 78 9.79 -6.99 0.25
CA LYS A 78 8.67 -7.64 0.94
C LYS A 78 8.23 -6.74 2.09
N PRO A 79 6.92 -6.49 2.32
CA PRO A 79 6.49 -5.75 3.51
C PRO A 79 7.10 -6.49 4.68
N ALA A 80 7.98 -5.80 5.41
CA ALA A 80 8.76 -6.38 6.49
C ALA A 80 7.81 -7.25 7.30
N ALA A 81 8.06 -8.57 7.28
CA ALA A 81 7.52 -9.42 8.31
C ALA A 81 7.90 -8.73 9.62
N ALA A 82 6.90 -8.46 10.45
CA ALA A 82 7.06 -7.81 11.74
C ALA A 82 8.37 -8.29 12.37
N VAL A 83 9.24 -7.34 12.69
CA VAL A 83 10.36 -7.59 13.60
C VAL A 83 9.71 -8.01 14.91
N THR A 84 9.58 -9.32 15.10
CA THR A 84 9.40 -9.94 16.41
C THR A 84 10.80 -10.14 16.96
N ASP A 85 11.23 -9.19 17.78
CA ASP A 85 12.08 -9.47 18.94
C ASP A 85 11.17 -9.79 20.13
#